data_AF-A0A1Q6LCK3-F1
#
_entry.id   AF-A0A1Q6LCK3-F1
#
_cell.length_a   1.000
_cell.length_b   1.000
_cell.length_c   1.000
_cell.angle_alpha   90.00
_cell.angle_beta   90.00
_cell.angle_gamma   90.00
#
_symmetry.space_group_name_H-M   'P 1'
#
loop_
_entity.id
_entity.type
_entity.pdbx_description
1 polymer ?
#
loop_
_entity_poly.entity_id
_entity_poly.type
_entity_poly.pdbx_seq_one_letter_code
_entity_poly.pdbx_strand_id
1 'polypeptide(L)'
;MSKLYDTYISLKANEETNNNTLYLFKAGLFFICIDQDAIIASNILNLKLTNLNETIVKCGFPIQSLEKYSNLLKLSNYHFKIVDTTKKETFSISDYSIDTNINSLLAQIKNVNPESLSIKEAYSFIEEIKQKVSTIERGS
;
A
#
# COMPACT_ATOMS: atom_id res chain seq x y z
N MET A 1 -2.14 -12.93 22.26
CA MET A 1 -2.71 -12.11 21.17
C MET A 1 -1.73 -12.10 20.00
N SER A 2 -2.20 -11.85 18.77
CA SER A 2 -1.31 -11.77 17.62
C SER A 2 -0.60 -10.42 17.59
N LYS A 3 0.69 -10.40 17.23
CA LYS A 3 1.49 -9.16 17.13
C LYS A 3 0.83 -8.10 16.24
N LEU A 4 0.09 -8.53 15.23
CA LEU A 4 -0.67 -7.66 14.33
C LEU A 4 -1.81 -6.94 15.07
N TYR A 5 -2.60 -7.67 15.87
CA TYR A 5 -3.70 -7.08 16.63
C TYR A 5 -3.19 -6.14 17.73
N ASP A 6 -2.11 -6.50 18.41
CA ASP A 6 -1.48 -5.62 19.43
C ASP A 6 -1.02 -4.29 18.81
N THR A 7 -0.48 -4.35 17.58
CA THR A 7 -0.11 -3.15 16.81
C THR A 7 -1.33 -2.32 16.46
N TYR A 8 -2.42 -2.95 16.02
CA TYR A 8 -3.67 -2.26 15.71
C TYR A 8 -4.26 -1.53 16.92
N ILE A 9 -4.37 -2.19 18.07
CA ILE A 9 -4.87 -1.56 19.30
C ILE A 9 -3.97 -0.39 19.71
N SER A 10 -2.65 -0.56 19.62
CA SER A 10 -1.71 0.52 19.92
C SER A 10 -1.88 1.73 18.99
N LEU A 11 -2.06 1.49 17.68
CA LEU A 11 -2.28 2.55 16.71
C LEU A 11 -3.60 3.29 16.97
N LYS A 12 -4.69 2.55 17.23
CA LYS A 12 -5.99 3.12 17.57
C LYS A 12 -6.00 3.90 18.88
N ALA A 13 -5.25 3.45 19.89
CA ALA A 13 -5.14 4.14 21.17
C ALA A 13 -4.37 5.46 21.09
N ASN A 14 -3.42 5.57 20.16
CA ASN A 14 -2.63 6.79 19.92
C ASN A 14 -3.25 7.71 18.86
N GLU A 15 -4.40 7.33 18.29
CA GLU A 15 -5.07 8.12 17.27
C GLU A 15 -5.92 9.21 17.93
N GLU A 16 -5.83 10.44 17.43
CA GLU A 16 -6.76 11.49 17.83
C GLU A 16 -8.18 11.10 17.44
N THR A 17 -9.13 11.25 18.37
CA THR A 17 -10.52 10.78 18.25
C THR A 17 -11.31 11.33 17.05
N ASN A 18 -10.78 12.34 16.35
CA ASN A 18 -11.44 12.99 15.22
C ASN A 18 -10.94 12.53 13.84
N ASN A 19 -9.91 11.67 13.77
CA ASN A 19 -9.16 11.50 12.52
C ASN A 19 -9.71 10.42 11.56
N ASN A 20 -10.77 9.68 11.94
CA ASN A 20 -11.40 8.64 11.09
C ASN A 20 -10.37 7.82 10.29
N THR A 21 -9.22 7.46 10.88
CA THR A 21 -8.18 6.74 10.13
C THR A 21 -8.48 5.27 10.14
N LEU A 22 -8.36 4.64 8.98
CA LEU A 22 -8.41 3.19 8.81
C LEU A 22 -6.99 2.69 8.52
N TYR A 23 -6.56 1.70 9.28
CA TYR A 23 -5.23 1.12 9.15
C TYR A 23 -5.24 -0.08 8.21
N LEU A 24 -4.44 0.02 7.16
CA LEU A 24 -4.28 -0.98 6.13
C LEU A 24 -2.94 -1.70 6.31
N PHE A 25 -2.98 -2.88 6.93
CA PHE A 25 -1.79 -3.68 7.20
C PHE A 25 -1.31 -4.42 5.96
N LYS A 26 -0.02 -4.32 5.66
CA LYS A 26 0.62 -5.21 4.69
C LYS A 26 0.90 -6.57 5.34
N ALA A 27 0.09 -7.57 4.99
CA ALA A 27 0.17 -8.94 5.49
C ALA A 27 0.48 -9.91 4.33
N GLY A 28 1.78 -10.17 4.11
CA GLY A 28 2.24 -11.01 3.00
C GLY A 28 1.90 -10.39 1.64
N LEU A 29 1.11 -11.12 0.84
CA LEU A 29 0.67 -10.70 -0.50
C LEU A 29 -0.61 -9.85 -0.51
N PHE A 30 -1.11 -9.48 0.67
CA PHE A 30 -2.36 -8.73 0.82
C PHE A 30 -2.18 -7.48 1.66
N PHE A 31 -2.99 -6.47 1.35
CA PHE A 31 -3.33 -5.41 2.27
C PHE A 31 -4.63 -5.78 2.98
N ILE A 32 -4.65 -5.72 4.32
CA ILE A 32 -5.81 -6.07 5.13
C ILE A 32 -6.14 -4.99 6.16
N CYS A 33 -7.42 -4.71 6.33
CA CYS A 33 -7.95 -4.08 7.54
C CYS A 33 -8.44 -5.17 8.47
N ILE A 34 -8.40 -4.92 9.78
CA ILE A 34 -8.85 -5.87 10.80
C ILE A 34 -9.85 -5.23 11.74
N ASP A 35 -10.66 -6.07 12.39
CA ASP A 35 -11.61 -5.67 13.42
C ASP A 35 -12.57 -4.57 12.92
N GLN A 36 -12.78 -3.50 13.70
CA GLN A 36 -13.68 -2.40 13.31
C GLN A 36 -13.31 -1.77 11.96
N ASP A 37 -12.01 -1.60 11.68
CA ASP A 37 -11.56 -1.05 10.39
C ASP A 37 -11.95 -1.95 9.23
N ALA A 38 -11.95 -3.28 9.43
CA ALA A 38 -12.38 -4.22 8.40
C ALA A 38 -13.87 -4.09 8.07
N ILE A 39 -14.71 -3.85 9.07
CA ILE A 39 -16.15 -3.68 8.86
C ILE A 39 -16.40 -2.42 8.01
N ILE A 40 -15.74 -1.31 8.36
CA ILE A 40 -15.88 -0.05 7.63
C ILE A 40 -15.32 -0.18 6.21
N ALA A 41 -14.09 -0.68 6.07
CA ALA A 41 -13.44 -0.84 4.77
C ALA A 41 -14.17 -1.84 3.87
N SER A 42 -14.76 -2.91 4.43
CA SER A 42 -15.58 -3.87 3.70
C SER A 42 -16.77 -3.19 3.03
N ASN A 43 -17.45 -2.27 3.73
CA ASN A 43 -18.57 -1.52 3.17
C ASN A 43 -18.12 -0.49 2.13
N ILE A 44 -17.05 0.27 2.41
CA ILE A 44 -16.54 1.31 1.48
C ILE A 44 -16.04 0.68 0.17
N LEU A 45 -15.30 -0.43 0.27
CA LEU A 45 -14.65 -1.06 -0.87
C LEU A 45 -15.45 -2.22 -1.49
N ASN A 46 -16.62 -2.52 -0.92
CA ASN A 46 -17.43 -3.69 -1.27
C ASN A 46 -16.63 -5.00 -1.27
N LEU A 47 -15.82 -5.20 -0.22
CA LEU A 47 -14.97 -6.38 -0.04
C LEU A 47 -15.65 -7.39 0.88
N LYS A 48 -15.39 -8.68 0.65
CA LYS A 48 -15.87 -9.74 1.54
C LYS A 48 -15.23 -9.63 2.93
N LEU A 49 -16.05 -9.47 3.97
CA LEU A 49 -15.63 -9.58 5.36
C LEU A 49 -15.44 -11.07 5.72
N THR A 50 -14.31 -11.40 6.32
CA THR A 50 -13.93 -12.79 6.70
C THR A 50 -13.31 -12.79 8.09
N ASN A 51 -13.13 -13.97 8.68
CA ASN A 51 -12.45 -14.08 9.98
C ASN A 51 -10.93 -14.14 9.79
N LEU A 52 -10.19 -13.35 10.58
CA LEU A 52 -8.75 -13.50 10.76
C LEU A 52 -8.47 -14.64 11.74
N ASN A 53 -9.26 -14.71 12.81
CA ASN A 53 -9.30 -15.78 13.80
C ASN A 53 -10.72 -15.87 14.38
N GLU A 54 -10.93 -16.60 15.48
CA GLU A 54 -12.25 -16.83 16.07
C GLU A 54 -13.00 -15.55 16.50
N THR A 55 -12.28 -14.47 16.81
CA THR A 55 -12.88 -13.25 17.37
C THR A 55 -12.68 -12.00 16.50
N ILE A 56 -11.65 -11.97 15.66
CA ILE A 56 -11.26 -10.80 14.87
C ILE A 56 -11.63 -11.02 13.41
N VAL A 57 -12.36 -10.08 12.84
CA VAL A 57 -12.68 -10.02 11.41
C VAL A 57 -11.58 -9.31 10.61
N LYS A 58 -11.55 -9.54 9.29
CA LYS A 58 -10.67 -8.90 8.33
C LYS A 58 -11.32 -8.77 6.96
N CYS A 59 -10.92 -7.75 6.22
CA CYS A 59 -11.15 -7.64 4.78
C CYS A 59 -9.87 -7.13 4.12
N GLY A 60 -9.71 -7.33 2.82
CA GLY A 60 -8.50 -6.90 2.15
C GLY A 60 -8.47 -7.23 0.67
N PHE A 61 -7.37 -6.83 0.04
CA PHE A 61 -7.12 -7.01 -1.39
C PHE A 61 -5.65 -7.30 -1.68
N PRO A 62 -5.31 -7.91 -2.83
CA PRO A 62 -3.93 -8.19 -3.20
C PRO A 62 -3.10 -6.91 -3.32
N ILE A 63 -1.81 -6.96 -2.99
CA ILE A 63 -0.90 -5.80 -3.07
C ILE A 63 -0.89 -5.14 -4.46
N GLN A 64 -1.08 -5.92 -5.53
CA GLN A 64 -1.11 -5.46 -6.92
C GLN A 64 -2.31 -4.57 -7.23
N SER A 65 -3.38 -4.64 -6.42
CA SER A 65 -4.57 -3.82 -6.58
C SER A 65 -4.53 -2.51 -5.80
N LEU A 66 -3.38 -2.14 -5.22
CA LEU A 66 -3.25 -0.95 -4.39
C LEU A 66 -3.76 0.30 -5.10
N GLU A 67 -3.35 0.55 -6.35
CA GLU A 67 -3.79 1.72 -7.10
C GLU A 67 -5.32 1.78 -7.27
N LYS A 68 -5.93 0.67 -7.70
CA LYS A 68 -7.38 0.55 -7.86
C LYS A 68 -8.12 0.91 -6.57
N TYR A 69 -7.74 0.28 -5.45
CA TYR A 69 -8.43 0.51 -4.19
C TYR A 69 -8.09 1.89 -3.62
N SER A 70 -6.87 2.41 -3.80
CA SER A 70 -6.50 3.77 -3.40
C SER A 70 -7.40 4.83 -4.02
N ASN A 71 -7.78 4.66 -5.29
CA ASN A 71 -8.71 5.57 -5.95
C ASN A 71 -10.12 5.51 -5.36
N LEU A 72 -10.59 4.33 -4.96
CA LEU A 72 -11.87 4.19 -4.25
C LEU A 72 -11.81 4.82 -2.85
N LEU A 73 -10.68 4.66 -2.16
CA LEU A 73 -10.47 5.20 -0.82
C LEU A 73 -10.44 6.73 -0.79
N LYS A 74 -9.88 7.36 -1.83
CA LYS A 74 -9.88 8.83 -2.01
C LYS A 74 -11.29 9.43 -2.10
N LEU A 75 -12.30 8.63 -2.48
CA LEU A 75 -13.70 9.06 -2.55
C LEU A 75 -14.44 8.93 -1.22
N SER A 76 -13.79 8.37 -0.19
CA SER A 76 -14.36 8.20 1.14
C SER A 76 -13.95 9.33 2.09
N ASN A 77 -14.76 9.54 3.15
CA ASN A 77 -14.44 10.50 4.22
C ASN A 77 -13.46 9.94 5.27
N TYR A 78 -12.79 8.83 4.96
CA TYR A 78 -11.85 8.16 5.86
C TYR A 78 -10.43 8.38 5.38
N HIS A 79 -9.52 8.62 6.32
CA HIS A 79 -8.10 8.64 6.04
C HIS A 79 -7.57 7.21 6.08
N PHE A 80 -6.67 6.84 5.17
CA PHE A 80 -6.09 5.50 5.17
C PHE A 80 -4.57 5.58 5.36
N LYS A 81 -4.07 4.79 6.30
CA LYS A 81 -2.63 4.65 6.56
C LYS A 81 -2.19 3.21 6.37
N ILE A 82 -1.13 3.02 5.59
CA ILE A 82 -0.51 1.71 5.38
C ILE A 82 0.45 1.42 6.53
N VAL A 83 0.27 0.26 7.16
CA VAL A 83 1.17 -0.26 8.19
C VAL A 83 2.02 -1.36 7.57
N ASP A 84 3.29 -1.07 7.31
CA ASP A 84 4.26 -2.09 6.89
C ASP A 84 5.13 -2.49 8.09
N THR A 85 4.75 -3.60 8.72
CA THR A 85 5.45 -4.12 9.91
C THR A 85 6.91 -4.49 9.65
N THR A 86 7.32 -4.66 8.39
CA THR A 86 8.74 -4.88 8.03
C THR A 86 9.57 -3.60 8.12
N LYS A 87 8.95 -2.45 7.84
CA LYS A 87 9.58 -1.12 7.91
C LYS A 87 9.40 -0.44 9.27
N LYS A 88 8.55 -1.00 10.14
CA LYS A 88 8.19 -0.45 11.47
C LYS A 88 7.66 0.99 11.41
N GLU A 89 7.06 1.37 10.29
CA GLU A 89 6.57 2.71 10.03
C GLU A 89 5.15 2.66 9.45
N THR A 90 4.42 3.76 9.63
CA THR A 90 3.11 4.02 9.02
C THR A 90 3.25 5.05 7.93
N PHE A 91 2.67 4.76 6.77
CA PHE A 91 2.75 5.59 5.58
C PHE A 91 1.36 6.09 5.20
N SER A 92 1.25 7.28 4.62
CA SER A 92 0.07 7.57 3.80
C SER A 92 0.09 6.66 2.55
N ILE A 93 -1.06 6.52 1.89
CA ILE A 93 -1.13 5.74 0.64
C ILE A 93 -0.18 6.30 -0.44
N SER A 94 -0.08 7.63 -0.56
CA SER A 94 0.79 8.30 -1.53
C SER A 94 2.25 8.04 -1.22
N ASP A 95 2.68 8.23 0.04
CA ASP A 95 4.09 8.04 0.43
C ASP A 95 4.53 6.60 0.21
N TYR A 96 3.66 5.64 0.56
CA TYR A 96 3.93 4.23 0.31
C TYR A 96 4.09 3.92 -1.18
N SER A 97 3.21 4.48 -2.02
CA SER A 97 3.26 4.28 -3.47
C SER A 97 4.52 4.88 -4.08
N ILE A 98 4.90 6.09 -3.67
CA ILE A 98 6.14 6.76 -4.10
C ILE A 98 7.36 5.91 -3.73
N ASP A 99 7.46 5.48 -2.47
CA ASP A 99 8.59 4.67 -2.01
C ASP A 99 8.68 3.34 -2.78
N THR A 100 7.55 2.68 -3.07
CA THR A 100 7.57 1.46 -3.90
C THR A 100 7.99 1.73 -5.34
N ASN A 101 7.57 2.85 -5.94
CA ASN A 101 7.93 3.23 -7.30
C ASN A 101 9.41 3.57 -7.42
N ILE A 102 9.97 4.31 -6.46
CA ILE A 102 11.40 4.63 -6.39
C ILE A 102 12.22 3.35 -6.26
N ASN A 103 11.88 2.47 -5.31
CA ASN A 103 12.60 1.21 -5.12
C ASN A 103 12.53 0.31 -6.37
N SER A 104 11.39 0.28 -7.06
CA SER A 104 11.23 -0.45 -8.33
C SER A 104 12.09 0.14 -9.44
N LEU A 105 12.16 1.48 -9.55
CA LEU A 105 13.02 2.16 -10.52
C LEU A 105 14.50 1.88 -10.25
N LEU A 106 14.94 1.99 -9.00
CA LEU A 106 16.31 1.68 -8.60
C LEU A 106 16.68 0.22 -8.90
N ALA A 107 15.77 -0.73 -8.64
CA ALA A 107 15.99 -2.13 -8.95
C ALA A 107 16.11 -2.38 -10.46
N GLN A 108 15.28 -1.73 -11.28
CA GLN A 108 15.37 -1.83 -12.75
C GLN A 108 16.70 -1.28 -13.27
N ILE A 109 17.12 -0.10 -12.80
CA ILE A 109 18.40 0.51 -13.17
C ILE A 109 19.57 -0.38 -12.72
N LYS A 110 19.50 -0.96 -11.52
CA LYS A 110 20.56 -1.83 -11.00
C LYS A 110 20.72 -3.14 -11.79
N ASN A 111 19.62 -3.71 -12.26
CA ASN A 111 19.61 -5.05 -12.87
C ASN A 111 19.77 -5.02 -14.40
N VAL A 112 19.80 -3.85 -15.02
CA VAL A 112 20.03 -3.75 -16.46
C VAL A 112 21.46 -4.17 -16.79
N ASN A 113 21.63 -5.02 -17.80
CA ASN A 113 22.94 -5.35 -18.35
C ASN A 113 23.11 -4.63 -19.70
N PRO A 114 23.88 -3.52 -19.77
CA PRO A 114 24.04 -2.74 -20.99
C PRO A 114 24.59 -3.55 -22.17
N GLU A 115 25.41 -4.57 -21.89
CA GLU A 115 26.06 -5.39 -22.93
C GLU A 115 25.10 -6.36 -23.62
N SER A 116 23.95 -6.65 -22.99
CA SER A 116 22.93 -7.54 -23.54
C SER A 116 21.87 -6.82 -24.39
N LEU A 117 21.83 -5.49 -24.38
CA LEU A 117 20.78 -4.72 -25.04
C LEU A 117 21.14 -4.37 -26.48
N SER A 118 20.20 -4.53 -27.40
CA SER A 118 20.27 -3.88 -28.71
C SER A 118 20.08 -2.37 -28.57
N ILE A 119 20.49 -1.61 -29.60
CA ILE A 119 20.33 -0.14 -29.65
C ILE A 119 18.86 0.26 -29.42
N LYS A 120 17.90 -0.47 -30.00
CA LYS A 120 16.48 -0.20 -29.85
C LYS A 120 16.01 -0.42 -28.40
N GLU A 121 16.48 -1.50 -27.76
CA GLU A 121 16.12 -1.81 -26.38
C GLU A 121 16.74 -0.81 -25.41
N ALA A 122 18.00 -0.43 -25.62
CA ALA A 122 18.66 0.63 -24.84
C ALA A 122 17.91 1.97 -24.95
N TYR A 123 17.50 2.37 -26.16
CA TYR A 123 16.70 3.58 -26.35
C TYR A 123 15.33 3.48 -25.65
N SER A 124 14.64 2.35 -25.81
CA SER A 124 13.33 2.12 -25.19
C SER A 124 13.41 2.15 -23.67
N PHE A 125 14.48 1.60 -23.10
CA PHE A 125 14.74 1.62 -21.65
C PHE A 125 14.93 3.05 -21.13
N ILE A 126 15.65 3.92 -21.85
CA ILE A 126 15.81 5.33 -21.48
C ILE A 126 14.47 6.06 -21.49
N GLU A 127 13.65 5.87 -22.53
CA GLU A 127 12.31 6.47 -22.60
C GLU A 127 11.42 5.96 -21.46
N GLU A 128 11.48 4.67 -21.12
CA GLU A 128 10.73 4.11 -20.00
C GLU A 128 11.14 4.72 -18.65
N ILE A 129 12.44 4.87 -18.39
CA ILE A 129 12.95 5.54 -17.18
C ILE A 129 12.41 6.96 -17.11
N LYS A 130 12.51 7.73 -18.21
CA LYS A 130 12.05 9.11 -18.27
C LYS A 130 10.57 9.24 -17.93
N GLN A 131 9.71 8.36 -18.47
CA GLN A 131 8.29 8.32 -18.16
C GLN A 131 8.01 7.99 -16.68
N LYS A 132 8.74 7.02 -16.12
CA LYS A 132 8.59 6.63 -14.71
C LYS A 132 9.00 7.76 -13.76
N VAL A 133 10.10 8.46 -14.05
CA VAL A 133 10.54 9.64 -13.26
C VAL A 133 9.47 10.73 -13.29
N SER A 134 8.96 11.10 -14.46
CA SER A 134 7.90 12.11 -14.57
C SER A 134 6.61 11.72 -13.83
N THR A 135 6.33 10.43 -13.69
CA THR A 135 5.17 9.94 -12.91
C THR A 135 5.40 10.10 -11.41
N ILE A 136 6.62 9.83 -10.93
CA ILE A 136 7.01 10.02 -9.53
C ILE A 136 6.96 11.51 -9.15
N GLU A 137 7.49 12.40 -9.99
CA GLU A 137 7.47 13.86 -9.77
C GLU A 137 6.04 14.42 -9.66
N ARG A 138 5.10 13.91 -10.46
CA ARG A 138 3.68 14.36 -10.44
C ARG A 138 2.88 13.85 -9.25
N GLY A 139 3.34 12.77 -8.61
CA GLY A 139 2.69 12.18 -7.44
C GLY A 139 3.22 12.70 -6.10
N SER A 140 4.26 13.53 -6.13
CA SER A 140 4.94 14.13 -4.96
C SER A 140 4.35 15.47 -4.56
#